data_AF-A0A6P6X2B6-F1
#
_entry.id   AF-A0A6P6X2B6-F1
#
_cell.length_a   1.000
_cell.length_b   1.000
_cell.length_c   1.000
_cell.angle_alpha   90.00
_cell.angle_beta   90.00
_cell.angle_gamma   90.00
#
_symmetry.space_group_name_H-M   'P 1'
#
loop_
_entity.id
_entity.type
_entity.pdbx_description
1 polymer ?
#
loop_
_entity_poly.entity_id
_entity_poly.type
_entity_poly.pdbx_seq_one_letter_code
_entity_poly.pdbx_strand_id
1 'polypeptide(L)'
;MAATPSRGEVLSLFRSLLRTARGFSDYNIREYTKRRTVDGFRHNKDISDPSSICAAFADGKSQLEVAKRQAVVYSLYAPKLKSIMELNHSALPEKLPQILS
;
A
#
# COMPACT_ATOMS: atom_id res chain seq x y z
N MET A 1 -23.39 -15.86 -14.29
CA MET A 1 -23.15 -15.35 -12.92
C MET A 1 -21.69 -15.63 -12.59
N ALA A 2 -20.91 -14.61 -12.20
CA ALA A 2 -19.53 -14.85 -11.76
C ALA A 2 -19.55 -15.67 -10.45
N ALA A 3 -18.72 -16.70 -10.37
CA ALA A 3 -18.62 -17.52 -9.16
C ALA A 3 -18.09 -16.70 -7.98
N THR A 4 -18.64 -16.94 -6.79
CA THR A 4 -18.14 -16.31 -5.55
C THR A 4 -16.66 -16.65 -5.38
N PRO A 5 -15.78 -15.65 -5.18
CA PRO A 5 -14.36 -15.89 -5.03
C PRO A 5 -14.10 -16.72 -3.78
N SER A 6 -13.18 -17.68 -3.90
CA SER A 6 -12.71 -18.47 -2.78
C SER A 6 -11.93 -17.62 -1.78
N ARG A 7 -11.85 -18.07 -0.52
CA ARG A 7 -10.99 -17.45 0.50
C ARG A 7 -9.53 -17.32 0.03
N GLY A 8 -9.03 -18.29 -0.73
CA GLY A 8 -7.68 -18.27 -1.28
C GLY A 8 -7.47 -17.12 -2.26
N GLU A 9 -8.43 -16.89 -3.15
CA GLU A 9 -8.40 -15.78 -4.11
C GLU A 9 -8.47 -14.43 -3.42
N VAL A 10 -9.34 -14.27 -2.42
CA VAL A 10 -9.45 -13.04 -1.62
C VAL A 10 -8.13 -12.72 -0.92
N LEU A 11 -7.49 -13.72 -0.29
CA LEU A 11 -6.19 -13.54 0.36
C LEU A 11 -5.06 -13.29 -0.65
N SER A 12 -5.14 -13.88 -1.85
CA SER A 12 -4.19 -13.61 -2.93
C SER A 12 -4.27 -12.16 -3.41
N LEU A 13 -5.49 -11.64 -3.56
CA LEU A 13 -5.73 -10.24 -3.91
C LEU A 13 -5.18 -9.29 -2.84
N PHE A 14 -5.47 -9.56 -1.56
CA PHE A 14 -4.94 -8.78 -0.43
C PHE A 14 -3.40 -8.70 -0.45
N ARG A 15 -2.73 -9.86 -0.57
CA ARG A 15 -1.26 -9.90 -0.63
C ARG A 15 -0.71 -9.20 -1.87
N SER A 16 -1.42 -9.26 -2.99
CA SER A 16 -1.02 -8.57 -4.22
C SER A 16 -1.07 -7.06 -4.05
N LEU A 17 -2.14 -6.52 -3.49
CA LEU A 17 -2.25 -5.09 -3.16
C LEU A 17 -1.14 -4.64 -2.19
N LEU A 18 -0.86 -5.43 -1.14
CA LEU A 18 0.23 -5.12 -0.20
C LEU A 18 1.62 -5.18 -0.86
N ARG A 19 1.85 -6.11 -1.80
CA ARG A 19 3.11 -6.14 -2.58
C ARG A 19 3.23 -4.93 -3.49
N THR A 20 2.16 -4.57 -4.19
CA THR A 20 2.13 -3.37 -5.04
C THR A 20 2.37 -2.11 -4.21
N ALA A 21 1.80 -2.01 -3.01
CA ALA A 21 2.06 -0.91 -2.10
C ALA A 21 3.57 -0.73 -1.82
N ARG A 22 4.32 -1.82 -1.62
CA ARG A 22 5.78 -1.76 -1.40
C ARG A 22 6.57 -1.22 -2.60
N GLY A 23 5.99 -1.25 -3.80
CA GLY A 23 6.62 -0.72 -5.01
C GLY A 23 6.61 0.80 -5.09
N PHE A 24 5.84 1.49 -4.24
CA PHE A 24 5.86 2.96 -4.20
C PHE A 24 7.12 3.48 -3.51
N SER A 25 7.90 4.27 -4.26
CA SER A 25 9.10 4.98 -3.79
C SER A 25 8.75 6.03 -2.73
N ASP A 26 7.64 6.75 -2.92
CA ASP A 26 7.17 7.76 -1.98
C ASP A 26 6.58 7.12 -0.70
N TYR A 27 7.07 7.56 0.46
CA TYR A 27 6.63 7.10 1.77
C TYR A 27 5.12 7.23 1.98
N ASN A 28 4.57 8.42 1.70
CA ASN A 28 3.19 8.73 1.98
C ASN A 28 2.27 7.86 1.14
N ILE A 29 2.62 7.67 -0.13
CA ILE A 29 1.82 6.86 -1.07
C ILE A 29 1.90 5.38 -0.72
N ARG A 30 3.08 4.89 -0.33
CA ARG A 30 3.26 3.51 0.14
C ARG A 30 2.43 3.23 1.38
N GLU A 31 2.54 4.06 2.41
CA GLU A 31 1.81 3.85 3.66
C GLU A 31 0.30 4.09 3.51
N TYR A 32 -0.11 5.07 2.70
CA TYR A 32 -1.52 5.28 2.36
C TYR A 32 -2.10 4.05 1.65
N THR A 33 -1.43 3.54 0.62
CA THR A 33 -1.93 2.38 -0.15
C THR A 33 -2.02 1.14 0.72
N LYS A 34 -1.04 0.91 1.59
CA LYS A 34 -1.04 -0.17 2.58
C LYS A 34 -2.22 -0.03 3.54
N ARG A 35 -2.41 1.14 4.14
CA ARG A 35 -3.52 1.42 5.07
C ARG A 35 -4.87 1.24 4.38
N ARG A 36 -5.07 1.86 3.22
CA ARG A 36 -6.32 1.76 2.44
C ARG A 36 -6.66 0.32 2.04
N THR A 37 -5.65 -0.49 1.76
CA THR A 37 -5.82 -1.93 1.50
C THR A 37 -6.30 -2.64 2.77
N VAL A 38 -5.62 -2.46 3.90
CA VAL A 38 -6.00 -3.11 5.17
C VAL A 38 -7.40 -2.69 5.61
N ASP A 39 -7.70 -1.40 5.58
CA ASP A 39 -9.00 -0.86 5.99
C ASP A 39 -10.12 -1.37 5.08
N GLY A 40 -9.89 -1.41 3.76
CA GLY A 40 -10.85 -1.97 2.81
C GLY A 40 -11.19 -3.44 3.10
N PHE A 41 -10.19 -4.29 3.35
CA PHE A 41 -10.45 -5.70 3.66
C PHE A 41 -11.10 -5.90 5.03
N ARG A 42 -10.76 -5.06 6.03
CA ARG A 42 -11.41 -5.09 7.35
C ARG A 42 -12.87 -4.65 7.27
N HIS A 43 -13.18 -3.62 6.50
CA HIS A 43 -14.55 -3.13 6.34
C HIS A 43 -15.46 -4.18 5.68
N ASN A 44 -14.92 -4.94 4.73
CA ASN A 44 -15.67 -5.96 3.99
C ASN A 44 -15.65 -7.36 4.65
N LYS A 45 -15.06 -7.51 5.84
CA LYS A 45 -14.77 -8.84 6.44
C LYS A 45 -16.04 -9.65 6.78
N ASP A 46 -17.14 -8.96 7.09
CA ASP A 46 -18.40 -9.55 7.58
C ASP A 46 -19.46 -9.67 6.47
N ILE A 47 -19.13 -9.30 5.22
CA ILE A 47 -20.04 -9.46 4.09
C ILE A 47 -20.31 -10.94 3.87
N SER A 48 -21.60 -11.31 3.91
CA SER A 48 -22.05 -12.69 3.75
C SER A 48 -22.83 -12.91 2.45
N ASP A 49 -23.34 -11.83 1.84
CA ASP A 49 -24.08 -11.90 0.58
C ASP A 49 -23.13 -12.20 -0.60
N PRO A 50 -23.34 -13.30 -1.35
CA PRO A 50 -22.46 -13.67 -2.47
C PRO A 50 -22.31 -12.60 -3.53
N SER A 51 -23.37 -11.83 -3.84
CA SER A 51 -23.33 -10.80 -4.87
C SER A 51 -22.43 -9.63 -4.46
N SER A 52 -22.52 -9.24 -3.19
CA SER A 52 -21.71 -8.20 -2.56
C SER A 52 -20.24 -8.62 -2.46
N ILE A 53 -19.95 -9.90 -2.15
CA ILE A 53 -18.58 -10.44 -2.16
C ILE A 53 -17.98 -10.35 -3.57
N CYS A 54 -18.73 -10.76 -4.61
CA CYS A 54 -18.30 -10.67 -5.99
C CYS A 54 -18.01 -9.22 -6.41
N ALA A 55 -18.88 -8.29 -6.04
CA ALA A 55 -18.71 -6.86 -6.34
C ALA A 55 -17.47 -6.28 -5.66
N ALA A 56 -17.29 -6.52 -4.35
CA ALA A 56 -16.13 -6.05 -3.59
C ALA A 56 -14.82 -6.65 -4.13
N PHE A 57 -14.83 -7.92 -4.54
CA PHE A 57 -13.66 -8.57 -5.12
C PHE A 57 -13.31 -8.02 -6.51
N ALA A 58 -14.33 -7.73 -7.34
CA ALA A 58 -14.13 -7.09 -8.64
C ALA A 58 -13.57 -5.66 -8.50
N ASP A 59 -14.11 -4.87 -7.56
CA ASP A 59 -13.58 -3.55 -7.22
C ASP A 59 -12.12 -3.64 -6.75
N GLY A 60 -11.80 -4.56 -5.84
CA GLY A 60 -10.43 -4.78 -5.37
C GLY A 60 -9.46 -5.17 -6.50
N LYS A 61 -9.90 -5.97 -7.48
CA LYS A 61 -9.11 -6.27 -8.70
C LYS A 61 -8.87 -5.01 -9.53
N SER A 62 -9.90 -4.18 -9.74
CA SER A 62 -9.76 -2.91 -10.45
C SER A 62 -8.76 -1.98 -9.75
N GLN A 63 -8.86 -1.86 -8.43
CA GLN A 63 -7.94 -1.08 -7.61
C GLN A 63 -6.50 -1.60 -7.68
N LEU A 64 -6.30 -2.92 -7.75
CA LEU A 64 -4.96 -3.50 -7.95
C LEU A 64 -4.34 -3.05 -9.28
N GLU A 65 -5.11 -3.06 -10.37
CA GLU A 65 -4.62 -2.61 -11.68
C GLU A 65 -4.34 -1.10 -11.72
N VAL A 66 -5.11 -0.29 -10.99
CA VAL A 66 -4.79 1.12 -10.77
C VAL A 66 -3.47 1.26 -9.99
N ALA A 67 -3.34 0.55 -8.86
CA ALA A 67 -2.16 0.64 -8.02
C ALA A 67 -0.88 0.21 -8.75
N LYS A 68 -0.94 -0.83 -9.59
CA LYS A 68 0.20 -1.26 -10.42
C LYS A 68 0.64 -0.17 -11.40
N ARG A 69 -0.30 0.45 -12.11
CA ARG A 69 0.00 1.56 -13.04
C ARG A 69 0.59 2.75 -12.30
N GLN A 70 0.01 3.10 -11.15
CA GLN A 70 0.53 4.20 -10.33
C GLN A 70 1.93 3.90 -9.80
N ALA A 71 2.24 2.67 -9.39
CA ALA A 71 3.59 2.33 -8.94
C ALA A 71 4.64 2.61 -10.03
N VAL A 72 4.32 2.41 -11.31
CA VAL A 72 5.18 2.78 -12.44
C VAL A 72 5.29 4.30 -12.58
N VAL A 73 4.19 5.04 -12.51
CA VAL A 73 4.24 6.52 -12.60
C VAL A 73 5.09 7.11 -11.47
N TYR A 74 4.91 6.64 -10.23
CA TYR A 74 5.68 7.12 -9.08
C TYR A 74 7.16 6.74 -9.14
N SER A 75 7.52 5.65 -9.83
CA SER A 75 8.93 5.32 -10.04
C SER A 75 9.61 6.26 -11.05
N LEU A 76 8.89 6.72 -12.08
CA LEU A 76 9.40 7.69 -13.06
C LEU A 76 9.68 9.06 -12.44
N TYR A 77 8.89 9.46 -11.44
CA TYR A 77 9.01 10.74 -10.74
C TYR A 77 9.47 10.57 -9.29
N ALA A 78 10.25 9.53 -9.00
CA ALA A 78 10.71 9.25 -7.65
C ALA A 78 11.52 10.42 -7.06
N PRO A 79 11.22 10.87 -5.83
CA PRO A 79 12.01 11.90 -5.17
C PRO A 79 13.48 11.47 -5.03
N LYS A 80 14.40 12.41 -5.27
CA LYS A 80 15.85 12.15 -5.13
C LYS A 80 16.26 11.89 -3.67
N LEU A 81 15.53 12.49 -2.73
CA LEU A 81 15.78 12.38 -1.30
C LEU A 81 14.65 11.59 -0.66
N LYS A 82 14.99 10.76 0.32
CA LYS A 82 14.01 10.04 1.13
C LYS A 82 13.22 10.99 2.01
N SER A 83 11.97 10.63 2.32
CA SER A 83 11.16 11.37 3.29
C SER A 83 11.83 11.37 4.66
N ILE A 84 11.68 12.45 5.43
CA ILE A 84 12.16 12.53 6.83
C ILE A 84 11.61 11.37 7.67
N MET A 85 10.39 10.91 7.37
CA MET A 85 9.75 9.77 8.03
C MET A 85 10.47 8.43 7.78
N GLU A 86 11.35 8.36 6.78
CA GLU A 86 12.19 7.18 6.48
C GLU A 86 13.63 7.34 6.94
N LEU A 87 14.02 8.53 7.40
CA LEU A 87 15.35 8.76 7.95
C LEU A 87 15.40 8.14 9.34
N ASN A 88 16.23 7.12 9.51
CA ASN A 88 16.53 6.58 10.83
C ASN A 88 17.08 7.70 11.73
N HIS A 89 16.35 8.08 12.77
CA HIS A 89 16.81 9.05 13.78
C HIS A 89 18.10 8.62 14.49
N SER A 90 18.46 7.34 14.41
CA SER A 90 19.71 6.79 14.95
C SER A 90 20.96 7.07 14.11
N ALA A 91 20.84 7.70 12.94
CA ALA A 91 21.97 8.04 12.06
C ALA A 91 22.40 9.51 12.15
N LEU A 92 21.93 10.26 13.16
CA LEU A 92 22.52 11.56 13.48
C LEU A 92 23.83 11.31 14.23
N PRO A 93 24.98 11.80 13.75
CA PRO A 93 26.21 11.72 14.52
C PRO A 93 26.01 12.47 15.83
N GLU A 94 26.20 11.78 16.96
CA GLU A 94 25.88 12.24 18.31
C GLU A 94 26.75 13.41 18.82
N LYS A 95 27.56 14.05 17.98
CA LYS A 95 28.36 15.21 18.37
C LYS A 95 28.46 16.22 17.24
N LEU A 96 27.68 17.29 17.35
CA LEU A 96 28.12 18.57 16.82
C LEU A 96 29.31 19.03 17.68
N PRO A 97 30.49 19.33 17.10
CA PRO A 97 31.55 19.97 17.86
C PRO A 97 30.99 21.29 18.39
N GLN A 98 31.11 21.50 19.70
CA GLN A 98 30.90 22.81 20.31
C GLN A 98 31.94 23.76 19.72
N ILE A 99 31.56 24.47 18.66
CA ILE A 99 32.27 25.64 18.18
C ILE A 99 31.39 26.81 18.59
N LEU A 100 31.66 27.37 19.77
CA LEU A 100 31.79 28.81 20.03
C LEU A 100 31.83 29.08 21.54
N SER A 101 32.96 29.69 21.93
CA SER A 101 33.30 30.45 23.14
C SER A 101 33.06 29.85 24.52
#